data_AF-A0A6V7VVE6-F1
#
_entry.id   AF-A0A6V7VVE6-F1
#
_cell.length_a   1.000
_cell.length_b   1.000
_cell.length_c   1.000
_cell.angle_alpha   90.00
_cell.angle_beta   90.00
_cell.angle_gamma   90.00
#
_symmetry.space_group_name_H-M   'P 1'
#
loop_
_entity.id
_entity.type
_entity.pdbx_description
1 polymer ?
#
loop_
_entity_poly.entity_id
_entity_poly.type
_entity_poly.pdbx_seq_one_letter_code
_entity_poly.pdbx_strand_id
1 'polypeptide(L)'
;MTGYQFKLPTTPPSLVPEIIDRKPKGYQGYDWGKLYHDKDCQIRHTDKTTYPLGNITDGELLVNFTLWTSSKGKNGTIEVFHGTESIIQLYANATMITHTFKGKIVKEFPQPVNMLEKGVTLFASFRLTKYYVWSGFSSNLWGSEFSVTKYWHDTKWWDGQLFKGNGSNTLKIFGDFVTITPVIIRTLNDEDKKNFSEAYTHVVDTGHTFDLPTIYNENVTFRFYCKYKGELAEIRLYSNRKPILEWYNLEHGIATKDYAEGKTRRTEIPFIINKETKVFELNIIANKTSDTMTKYEFEINGVKYLDSTIITAVPPWKIDQIKILSKFELFDYNVTEEELKMPNKKFKKYLPDLKRFGNIVCLEGKVPKAENMTGEKSFQVYLLNGENDISEIYGGTALLLNFVFDPDNYTKLEKNITYIEGKNSALYIKSFFHTKGWGKNQTHKNPIGHTDVPVTIQIIAGEQYFNISINGATDFIHYYYLIPPWTINYAMVTGYLQDVKFLEVNDKKCLKVKEYVLPSNIAKTDKGLVEGDQIIIKGQVPNPFNGSIMVNLMHRALTAIRNVGEIIYVLYISSRHSENNAFNVSILFNIYN
;
A
#
# COMPACT_ATOMS: atom_id res chain seq x y z
N MET A 1 -25.85 6.05 -4.90
CA MET A 1 -26.82 6.74 -5.78
C MET A 1 -26.42 6.46 -7.21
N THR A 2 -27.38 5.93 -7.95
CA THR A 2 -27.32 5.50 -9.35
C THR A 2 -27.16 6.69 -10.30
N GLY A 3 -26.27 6.56 -11.28
CA GLY A 3 -26.03 7.58 -12.29
C GLY A 3 -25.32 7.04 -13.52
N TYR A 4 -25.85 5.99 -14.15
CA TYR A 4 -25.52 5.67 -15.54
C TYR A 4 -26.02 6.83 -16.42
N GLN A 5 -25.14 7.78 -16.75
CA GLN A 5 -25.40 8.72 -17.85
C GLN A 5 -24.63 8.24 -19.08
N PHE A 6 -25.29 7.41 -19.89
CA PHE A 6 -24.91 7.21 -21.29
C PHE A 6 -25.29 8.44 -22.11
N LYS A 7 -24.34 9.04 -22.84
CA LYS A 7 -24.62 9.85 -24.05
C LYS A 7 -23.56 9.61 -25.15
N LEU A 8 -23.85 8.60 -25.98
CA LEU A 8 -23.41 8.28 -27.38
C LEU A 8 -22.00 7.69 -27.64
N PRO A 9 -21.79 6.85 -28.70
CA PRO A 9 -22.76 6.18 -29.58
C PRO A 9 -23.12 4.74 -29.13
N THR A 10 -24.28 4.28 -29.59
CA THR A 10 -25.09 3.18 -29.02
C THR A 10 -25.26 2.00 -29.97
N THR A 11 -24.23 1.62 -30.73
CA THR A 11 -24.31 0.42 -31.55
C THR A 11 -24.14 -0.80 -30.64
N PRO A 12 -25.18 -1.65 -30.44
CA PRO A 12 -25.02 -2.91 -29.73
C PRO A 12 -23.92 -3.73 -30.42
N PRO A 13 -23.11 -4.51 -29.70
CA PRO A 13 -22.05 -5.33 -30.31
C PRO A 13 -22.55 -6.21 -31.47
N SER A 14 -23.82 -6.63 -31.43
CA SER A 14 -24.50 -7.40 -32.49
C SER A 14 -24.80 -6.63 -33.78
N LEU A 15 -24.81 -5.29 -33.75
CA LEU A 15 -24.99 -4.42 -34.93
C LEU A 15 -23.66 -3.86 -35.45
N VAL A 16 -22.55 -4.13 -34.74
CA VAL A 16 -21.21 -3.89 -35.29
C VAL A 16 -21.02 -4.93 -36.40
N PRO A 17 -20.75 -4.54 -37.66
CA PRO A 17 -20.66 -5.48 -38.77
C PRO A 17 -19.72 -6.64 -38.45
N GLU A 18 -20.24 -7.87 -38.50
CA GLU A 18 -19.43 -9.07 -38.32
C GLU A 18 -18.33 -9.09 -39.38
N ILE A 19 -17.09 -9.21 -38.90
CA ILE A 19 -15.90 -9.33 -39.72
C ILE A 19 -15.92 -10.72 -40.35
N ILE A 20 -15.88 -10.79 -41.68
CA ILE A 20 -15.76 -12.07 -42.38
C ILE A 20 -14.34 -12.60 -42.09
N ASP A 21 -14.25 -13.52 -41.13
CA ASP A 21 -13.00 -14.12 -40.65
C ASP A 21 -12.34 -15.07 -41.67
N ARG A 22 -12.91 -15.19 -42.87
CA ARG A 22 -12.39 -16.07 -43.91
C ARG A 22 -11.61 -15.26 -44.92
N LYS A 23 -10.29 -15.17 -44.73
CA LYS A 23 -9.37 -15.04 -45.87
C LYS A 23 -9.76 -16.13 -46.88
N PRO A 24 -10.27 -15.78 -48.07
CA PRO A 24 -10.40 -16.78 -49.13
C PRO A 24 -9.00 -17.31 -49.41
N LYS A 25 -8.80 -18.63 -49.33
CA LYS A 25 -7.54 -19.27 -49.73
C LYS A 25 -7.23 -18.81 -51.17
N GLY A 26 -6.22 -17.96 -51.34
CA GLY A 26 -5.78 -17.46 -52.64
C GLY A 26 -5.66 -15.94 -52.79
N TYR A 27 -6.14 -15.12 -51.85
CA TYR A 27 -6.02 -13.65 -51.93
C TYR A 27 -4.74 -13.15 -51.22
N GLN A 28 -3.78 -12.61 -52.00
CA GLN A 28 -2.58 -11.90 -51.50
C GLN A 28 -2.81 -10.38 -51.30
N GLY A 29 -4.05 -9.91 -51.32
CA GLY A 29 -4.40 -8.51 -51.08
C GLY A 29 -4.90 -8.28 -49.65
N TYR A 30 -4.51 -7.16 -49.04
CA TYR A 30 -5.10 -6.68 -47.79
C TYR A 30 -6.61 -6.46 -47.99
N ASP A 31 -7.44 -7.16 -47.23
CA ASP A 31 -8.90 -7.09 -47.35
C ASP A 31 -9.39 -5.74 -46.80
N TRP A 32 -10.09 -4.98 -47.64
CA TRP A 32 -10.65 -3.68 -47.27
C TRP A 32 -12.01 -3.92 -46.61
N GLY A 33 -12.27 -3.32 -45.45
CA GLY A 33 -13.53 -3.59 -44.71
C GLY A 33 -14.79 -3.32 -45.55
N LYS A 34 -15.91 -4.01 -45.26
CA LYS A 34 -17.19 -3.90 -46.03
C LYS A 34 -17.68 -2.47 -46.32
N LEU A 35 -17.42 -1.52 -45.41
CA LEU A 35 -17.81 -0.11 -45.57
C LEU A 35 -16.73 0.77 -46.22
N TYR A 36 -15.57 0.21 -46.58
CA TYR A 36 -14.48 0.96 -47.24
C TYR A 36 -14.92 1.54 -48.59
N HIS A 37 -15.81 0.84 -49.29
CA HIS A 37 -16.35 1.27 -50.58
C HIS A 37 -17.60 2.16 -50.48
N ASP A 38 -18.09 2.41 -49.27
CA ASP A 38 -19.22 3.30 -49.05
C ASP A 38 -18.76 4.76 -49.26
N LYS A 39 -19.28 5.40 -50.30
CA LYS A 39 -18.91 6.76 -50.69
C LYS A 39 -19.26 7.79 -49.63
N ASP A 40 -20.28 7.53 -48.82
CA ASP A 40 -20.78 8.46 -47.79
C ASP A 40 -20.02 8.30 -46.46
N CYS A 41 -19.17 7.27 -46.32
CA CYS A 41 -18.42 6.97 -45.10
C CYS A 41 -16.89 7.13 -45.24
N GLN A 42 -16.41 7.80 -46.29
CA GLN A 42 -14.97 7.86 -46.58
C GLN A 42 -14.18 8.65 -45.54
N ILE A 43 -14.74 9.75 -45.05
CA ILE A 43 -14.09 10.61 -44.05
C ILE A 43 -14.79 10.39 -42.72
N ARG A 44 -14.02 9.96 -41.72
CA ARG A 44 -14.49 9.77 -40.35
C ARG A 44 -13.57 10.53 -39.43
N HIS A 45 -14.15 11.33 -38.56
CA HIS A 45 -13.40 12.20 -37.69
C HIS A 45 -14.07 12.28 -36.33
N THR A 46 -13.26 12.25 -35.27
CA THR A 46 -13.72 12.50 -33.90
C THR A 46 -13.17 13.85 -33.45
N ASP A 47 -14.07 14.84 -33.30
CA ASP A 47 -13.74 16.18 -32.83
C ASP A 47 -13.54 16.21 -31.30
N LYS A 48 -12.34 15.78 -30.88
CA LYS A 48 -11.79 15.95 -29.52
C LYS A 48 -12.78 15.59 -28.41
N THR A 49 -13.39 14.42 -28.51
CA THR A 49 -14.33 13.91 -27.51
C THR A 49 -13.60 13.62 -26.20
N THR A 50 -14.17 14.07 -25.09
CA THR A 50 -13.60 13.92 -23.74
C THR A 50 -14.52 13.09 -22.86
N TYR A 51 -13.96 12.07 -22.19
CA TYR A 51 -14.67 11.17 -21.29
C TYR A 51 -14.12 11.32 -19.86
N PRO A 52 -14.97 11.59 -18.85
CA PRO A 52 -14.53 11.63 -17.46
C PRO A 52 -14.24 10.21 -16.96
N LEU A 53 -13.09 10.01 -16.32
CA LEU A 53 -12.67 8.70 -15.81
C LEU A 53 -13.00 8.50 -14.33
N GLY A 54 -13.33 9.56 -13.59
CA GLY A 54 -13.57 9.49 -12.15
C GLY A 54 -12.29 9.39 -11.32
N ASN A 55 -12.41 8.89 -10.09
CA ASN A 55 -11.26 8.75 -9.18
C ASN A 55 -10.52 7.42 -9.40
N ILE A 56 -9.21 7.48 -9.67
CA ILE A 56 -8.33 6.31 -9.86
C ILE A 56 -7.55 5.97 -8.57
N THR A 57 -7.59 6.82 -7.52
CA THR A 57 -6.79 6.57 -6.30
C THR A 57 -7.29 5.40 -5.46
N ASP A 58 -8.59 5.11 -5.54
CA ASP A 58 -9.27 4.18 -4.62
C ASP A 58 -9.52 2.81 -5.25
N GLY A 59 -9.16 2.62 -6.53
CA GLY A 59 -9.35 1.38 -7.26
C GLY A 59 -8.75 1.43 -8.65
N GLU A 60 -8.65 0.26 -9.30
CA GLU A 60 -8.14 0.17 -10.67
C GLU A 60 -9.27 0.31 -11.69
N LEU A 61 -9.05 1.14 -12.71
CA LEU A 61 -10.00 1.34 -13.79
C LEU A 61 -9.55 0.63 -15.06
N LEU A 62 -10.50 -0.03 -15.70
CA LEU A 62 -10.39 -0.53 -17.05
C LEU A 62 -11.22 0.35 -17.97
N VAL A 63 -10.59 0.81 -19.04
CA VAL A 63 -11.22 1.62 -20.08
C VAL A 63 -11.11 0.88 -21.40
N ASN A 64 -12.23 0.45 -21.96
CA ASN A 64 -12.27 -0.31 -23.22
C ASN A 64 -13.18 0.36 -24.22
N PHE A 65 -12.75 0.42 -25.48
CA PHE A 65 -13.55 0.89 -26.59
C PHE A 65 -12.99 0.42 -27.91
N THR A 66 -13.81 0.57 -28.94
CA THR A 66 -13.49 0.21 -30.32
C THR A 66 -13.60 1.45 -31.17
N LEU A 67 -12.57 1.70 -31.96
CA LEU A 67 -12.52 2.74 -32.96
C LEU A 67 -12.61 2.12 -34.34
N TRP A 68 -13.12 2.89 -35.29
CA TRP A 68 -13.07 2.57 -36.70
C TRP A 68 -12.38 3.71 -37.44
N THR A 69 -11.28 3.41 -38.13
CA THR A 69 -10.53 4.39 -38.92
C THR A 69 -11.28 4.84 -40.18
N SER A 70 -10.86 5.99 -40.71
CA SER A 70 -11.30 6.51 -42.01
C SER A 70 -10.69 5.71 -43.18
N SER A 71 -11.15 5.95 -44.41
CA SER A 71 -10.45 5.52 -45.64
C SER A 71 -9.49 6.57 -46.19
N LYS A 72 -9.43 7.75 -45.56
CA LYS A 72 -8.56 8.89 -45.94
C LYS A 72 -7.90 9.56 -44.71
N GLY A 73 -7.73 8.82 -43.61
CA GLY A 73 -7.23 9.35 -42.35
C GLY A 73 -5.71 9.52 -42.32
N LYS A 74 -5.24 10.62 -41.73
CA LYS A 74 -3.82 10.97 -41.65
C LYS A 74 -3.24 10.77 -40.27
N ASN A 75 -4.00 11.13 -39.24
CA ASN A 75 -3.54 11.04 -37.86
C ASN A 75 -4.68 10.78 -36.87
N GLY A 76 -4.30 10.35 -35.68
CA GLY A 76 -5.21 10.07 -34.59
C GLY A 76 -4.49 10.10 -33.26
N THR A 77 -5.19 10.45 -32.19
CA THR A 77 -4.62 10.60 -30.87
C THR A 77 -5.59 10.15 -29.79
N ILE A 78 -5.09 9.35 -28.85
CA ILE A 78 -5.81 8.90 -27.66
C ILE A 78 -4.97 9.29 -26.45
N GLU A 79 -5.51 10.08 -25.55
CA GLU A 79 -4.78 10.66 -24.42
C GLU A 79 -5.50 10.46 -23.10
N VAL A 80 -4.78 10.07 -22.05
CA VAL A 80 -5.28 10.08 -20.67
C VAL A 80 -4.60 11.21 -19.92
N PHE A 81 -5.41 12.09 -19.32
CA PHE A 81 -4.97 13.23 -18.53
C PHE A 81 -5.25 13.04 -17.05
N HIS A 82 -4.38 13.61 -16.22
CA HIS A 82 -4.62 13.93 -14.81
C HIS A 82 -4.52 15.45 -14.63
N GLY A 83 -5.66 16.12 -14.42
CA GLY A 83 -5.70 17.58 -14.46
C GLY A 83 -5.29 18.11 -15.84
N THR A 84 -4.20 18.87 -15.92
CA THR A 84 -3.65 19.40 -17.18
C THR A 84 -2.52 18.55 -17.75
N GLU A 85 -2.00 17.58 -17.00
CA GLU A 85 -0.88 16.75 -17.41
C GLU A 85 -1.36 15.57 -18.26
N SER A 86 -0.76 15.39 -19.44
CA SER A 86 -0.96 14.17 -20.25
C SER A 86 -0.11 13.05 -19.67
N ILE A 87 -0.75 12.06 -19.08
CA ILE A 87 -0.10 10.91 -18.46
C ILE A 87 0.36 9.94 -19.53
N ILE A 88 -0.55 9.59 -20.45
CA ILE A 88 -0.24 8.77 -21.61
C ILE A 88 -0.88 9.37 -22.86
N GLN A 89 -0.14 9.34 -23.96
CA GLN A 89 -0.59 9.74 -25.28
C GLN A 89 -0.21 8.63 -26.27
N LEU A 90 -1.21 8.15 -27.00
CA LEU A 90 -1.05 7.27 -28.16
C LEU A 90 -1.29 8.10 -29.41
N TYR A 91 -0.24 8.44 -30.13
CA TYR A 91 -0.31 9.18 -31.39
C TYR A 91 -0.10 8.23 -32.55
N ALA A 92 -1.08 8.12 -33.44
CA ALA A 92 -0.99 7.33 -34.66
C ALA A 92 -0.91 8.26 -35.88
N ASN A 93 -0.03 7.95 -36.82
CA ASN A 93 0.02 8.55 -38.14
C ASN A 93 0.12 7.47 -39.23
N ALA A 94 0.49 7.83 -40.45
CA ALA A 94 0.58 6.89 -41.57
C ALA A 94 1.62 5.77 -41.42
N THR A 95 2.70 6.00 -40.65
CA THR A 95 3.87 5.12 -40.60
C THR A 95 4.15 4.58 -39.21
N MET A 96 3.54 5.14 -38.16
CA MET A 96 3.94 4.86 -36.79
C MET A 96 2.80 5.05 -35.80
N ILE A 97 2.79 4.26 -34.73
CA ILE A 97 2.08 4.56 -33.48
C ILE A 97 3.13 4.86 -32.42
N THR A 98 3.15 6.10 -31.96
CA THR A 98 4.06 6.59 -30.92
C THR A 98 3.33 6.60 -29.58
N HIS A 99 3.93 5.97 -28.59
CA HIS A 99 3.46 5.97 -27.22
C HIS A 99 4.35 6.93 -26.44
N THR A 100 3.72 7.95 -25.85
CA THR A 100 4.36 8.95 -25.02
C THR A 100 3.82 8.81 -23.60
N PHE A 101 4.69 8.75 -22.61
CA PHE A 101 4.33 8.70 -21.20
C PHE A 101 4.96 9.90 -20.48
N LYS A 102 4.13 10.72 -19.84
CA LYS A 102 4.52 11.99 -19.20
C LYS A 102 5.42 12.86 -20.08
N GLY A 103 5.03 13.00 -21.35
CA GLY A 103 5.76 13.81 -22.35
C GLY A 103 7.02 13.18 -22.94
N LYS A 104 7.43 11.97 -22.52
CA LYS A 104 8.57 11.26 -23.10
C LYS A 104 8.11 10.13 -24.01
N ILE A 105 8.68 10.03 -25.22
CA ILE A 105 8.46 8.89 -26.10
C ILE A 105 9.07 7.65 -25.44
N VAL A 106 8.24 6.64 -25.24
CA VAL A 106 8.60 5.41 -24.54
C VAL A 106 8.57 4.20 -25.46
N LYS A 107 7.77 4.25 -26.52
CA LYS A 107 7.71 3.17 -27.51
C LYS A 107 7.18 3.67 -28.84
N GLU A 108 7.68 3.07 -29.91
CA GLU A 108 7.22 3.31 -31.27
C GLU A 108 6.91 1.98 -31.94
N PHE A 109 5.75 1.90 -32.58
CA PHE A 109 5.30 0.75 -33.36
C PHE A 109 5.25 1.14 -34.83
N PRO A 110 6.17 0.64 -35.67
CA PRO A 110 6.11 0.84 -37.10
C PRO A 110 4.82 0.26 -37.66
N GLN A 111 4.12 1.03 -38.48
CA GLN A 111 2.94 0.58 -39.21
C GLN A 111 3.38 0.16 -40.62
N PRO A 112 3.36 -1.15 -40.95
CA PRO A 112 3.70 -1.60 -42.31
C PRO A 112 2.73 -1.09 -43.37
N VAL A 113 1.54 -0.67 -42.94
CA VAL A 113 0.46 -0.10 -43.75
C VAL A 113 -0.26 0.97 -42.94
N ASN A 114 -0.60 2.09 -43.57
CA ASN A 114 -1.34 3.18 -42.92
C ASN A 114 -2.74 2.71 -42.51
N MET A 115 -2.92 2.34 -41.25
CA MET A 115 -4.20 1.85 -40.76
C MET A 115 -5.29 2.92 -40.77
N LEU A 116 -4.91 4.19 -40.67
CA LEU A 116 -5.86 5.29 -40.64
C LEU A 116 -6.55 5.53 -41.99
N GLU A 117 -6.05 4.94 -43.08
CA GLU A 117 -6.64 5.00 -44.44
C GLU A 117 -7.27 3.67 -44.88
N LYS A 118 -7.41 2.69 -43.98
CA LYS A 118 -7.82 1.32 -44.34
C LYS A 118 -9.23 0.97 -43.92
N GLY A 119 -9.92 1.85 -43.19
CA GLY A 119 -11.23 1.54 -42.61
C GLY A 119 -11.15 0.30 -41.73
N VAL A 120 -10.15 0.21 -40.86
CA VAL A 120 -9.92 -0.92 -39.94
C VAL A 120 -10.54 -0.67 -38.58
N THR A 121 -10.82 -1.77 -37.88
CA THR A 121 -11.33 -1.75 -36.52
C THR A 121 -10.15 -1.83 -35.57
N LEU A 122 -10.02 -0.83 -34.70
CA LEU A 122 -9.01 -0.77 -33.65
C LEU A 122 -9.68 -1.00 -32.31
N PHE A 123 -9.21 -1.98 -31.55
CA PHE A 123 -9.61 -2.18 -30.16
C PHE A 123 -8.58 -1.51 -29.27
N ALA A 124 -9.02 -0.61 -28.40
CA ALA A 124 -8.16 0.06 -27.44
C ALA A 124 -8.59 -0.30 -26.02
N SER A 125 -7.59 -0.59 -25.17
CA SER A 125 -7.80 -0.89 -23.76
C SER A 125 -6.76 -0.16 -22.92
N PHE A 126 -7.21 0.46 -21.82
CA PHE A 126 -6.33 1.05 -20.82
C PHE A 126 -6.66 0.48 -19.45
N ARG A 127 -5.65 0.01 -18.73
CA ARG A 127 -5.74 -0.26 -17.29
C ARG A 127 -5.03 0.87 -16.55
N LEU A 128 -5.78 1.62 -15.78
CA LEU A 128 -5.32 2.79 -15.05
C LEU A 128 -5.29 2.47 -13.57
N THR A 129 -4.11 2.62 -12.96
CA THR A 129 -3.91 2.41 -11.52
C THR A 129 -3.15 3.60 -10.95
N LYS A 130 -3.18 3.80 -9.63
CA LYS A 130 -2.37 4.83 -8.98
C LYS A 130 -0.85 4.65 -9.12
N TYR A 131 -0.40 3.46 -9.56
CA TYR A 131 1.03 3.09 -9.66
C TYR A 131 1.56 3.13 -11.09
N TYR A 132 0.77 2.63 -12.04
CA TYR A 132 1.13 2.48 -13.45
C TYR A 132 -0.08 2.62 -14.36
N VAL A 133 0.19 2.89 -15.64
CA VAL A 133 -0.79 2.81 -16.72
C VAL A 133 -0.41 1.67 -17.64
N TRP A 134 -1.38 0.95 -18.14
CA TRP A 134 -1.21 0.07 -19.28
C TRP A 134 -2.06 0.61 -20.43
N SER A 135 -1.47 0.67 -21.62
CA SER A 135 -2.21 0.75 -22.88
C SER A 135 -2.03 -0.51 -23.72
N GLY A 136 -3.13 -1.06 -24.21
CA GLY A 136 -3.13 -2.11 -25.20
C GLY A 136 -3.95 -1.71 -26.42
N PHE A 137 -3.52 -2.16 -27.59
CA PHE A 137 -4.32 -2.08 -28.79
C PHE A 137 -4.23 -3.36 -29.61
N SER A 138 -5.30 -3.68 -30.34
CA SER A 138 -5.29 -4.65 -31.42
C SER A 138 -6.02 -4.10 -32.63
N SER A 139 -5.77 -4.72 -33.79
CA SER A 139 -6.38 -4.33 -35.05
C SER A 139 -6.69 -5.59 -35.83
N ASN A 140 -7.85 -5.62 -36.50
CA ASN A 140 -8.17 -6.72 -37.41
C ASN A 140 -7.15 -6.86 -38.56
N LEU A 141 -6.34 -5.83 -38.82
CA LEU A 141 -5.25 -5.87 -39.79
C LEU A 141 -3.99 -6.59 -39.27
N TRP A 142 -3.72 -6.52 -37.97
CA TRP A 142 -2.52 -7.05 -37.32
C TRP A 142 -2.74 -8.40 -36.64
N GLY A 143 -3.99 -8.87 -36.60
CA GLY A 143 -4.39 -10.12 -35.97
C GLY A 143 -4.96 -9.90 -34.56
N SER A 144 -5.32 -11.01 -33.92
CA SER A 144 -5.91 -11.01 -32.57
C SER A 144 -4.90 -10.72 -31.46
N GLU A 145 -3.59 -10.76 -31.77
CA GLU A 145 -2.54 -10.50 -30.79
C GLU A 145 -2.58 -9.05 -30.31
N PHE A 146 -2.88 -8.89 -29.03
CA PHE A 146 -3.05 -7.59 -28.42
C PHE A 146 -1.68 -7.07 -27.95
N SER A 147 -1.21 -6.00 -28.57
CA SER A 147 0.05 -5.38 -28.19
C SER A 147 -0.13 -4.56 -26.93
N VAL A 148 0.54 -4.96 -25.84
CA VAL A 148 0.43 -4.31 -24.54
C VAL A 148 1.73 -3.68 -24.12
N THR A 149 1.63 -2.46 -23.62
CA THR A 149 2.77 -1.77 -23.00
C THR A 149 2.33 -1.21 -21.65
N LYS A 150 3.17 -1.47 -20.64
CA LYS A 150 2.98 -1.03 -19.25
C LYS A 150 3.95 0.10 -18.96
N TYR A 151 3.44 1.18 -18.38
CA TYR A 151 4.15 2.41 -18.09
C TYR A 151 4.15 2.65 -16.60
N TRP A 152 5.33 2.58 -16.02
CA TRP A 152 5.54 2.89 -14.63
C TRP A 152 5.85 4.37 -14.51
N HIS A 153 5.31 5.02 -13.47
CA HIS A 153 5.82 6.32 -13.03
C HIS A 153 7.33 6.18 -12.72
N ASP A 154 8.09 7.27 -12.65
CA ASP A 154 9.56 7.25 -12.46
C ASP A 154 9.99 6.53 -11.15
N THR A 155 11.23 6.76 -10.68
CA THR A 155 11.91 6.05 -9.56
C THR A 155 11.19 6.01 -8.20
N LYS A 156 9.91 6.40 -8.08
CA LYS A 156 9.03 6.24 -6.91
C LYS A 156 7.58 5.87 -7.27
N TRP A 157 7.35 5.09 -8.32
CA TRP A 157 5.99 4.72 -8.75
C TRP A 157 5.18 4.00 -7.67
N TRP A 158 5.85 3.28 -6.76
CA TRP A 158 5.24 2.58 -5.63
C TRP A 158 4.55 3.50 -4.62
N ASP A 159 4.87 4.80 -4.60
CA ASP A 159 4.19 5.79 -3.75
C ASP A 159 2.73 6.05 -4.21
N GLY A 160 2.28 5.45 -5.32
CA GLY A 160 0.91 5.57 -5.83
C GLY A 160 0.55 6.99 -6.27
N GLN A 161 1.52 7.74 -6.80
CA GLN A 161 1.40 9.17 -7.05
C GLN A 161 0.90 9.51 -8.46
N LEU A 162 0.72 8.51 -9.35
CA LEU A 162 0.49 8.76 -10.78
C LEU A 162 -0.79 9.57 -11.06
N PHE A 163 -1.81 9.38 -10.23
CA PHE A 163 -3.09 10.09 -10.30
C PHE A 163 -3.45 10.76 -8.96
N LYS A 164 -2.44 11.11 -8.15
CA LYS A 164 -2.67 11.65 -6.80
C LYS A 164 -2.95 13.15 -6.84
N GLY A 165 -3.96 13.55 -6.07
CA GLY A 165 -4.40 14.93 -5.93
C GLY A 165 -5.83 15.09 -6.44
N ASN A 166 -6.37 16.30 -6.35
CA ASN A 166 -7.74 16.59 -6.80
C ASN A 166 -7.84 16.84 -8.31
N GLY A 167 -6.96 16.23 -9.10
CA GLY A 167 -6.96 16.37 -10.56
C GLY A 167 -8.12 15.60 -11.18
N SER A 168 -8.83 16.22 -12.13
CA SER A 168 -9.84 15.52 -12.93
C SER A 168 -9.16 14.56 -13.91
N ASN A 169 -9.46 13.27 -13.81
CA ASN A 169 -8.97 12.27 -14.75
C ASN A 169 -9.87 12.22 -15.99
N THR A 170 -9.30 12.37 -17.19
CA THR A 170 -10.08 12.36 -18.44
C THR A 170 -9.38 11.60 -19.55
N LEU A 171 -10.14 10.88 -20.37
CA LEU A 171 -9.70 10.33 -21.64
C LEU A 171 -10.12 11.27 -22.78
N LYS A 172 -9.21 11.62 -23.68
CA LYS A 172 -9.48 12.39 -24.90
C LYS A 172 -9.20 11.54 -26.13
N ILE A 173 -10.11 11.61 -27.09
CA ILE A 173 -10.03 10.88 -28.37
C ILE A 173 -10.16 11.92 -29.48
N PHE A 174 -9.20 11.98 -30.39
CA PHE A 174 -9.16 12.96 -31.48
C PHE A 174 -8.55 12.37 -32.75
N GLY A 175 -9.08 12.74 -33.93
CA GLY A 175 -8.47 12.45 -35.23
C GLY A 175 -9.33 11.55 -36.11
N ASP A 176 -8.69 10.91 -37.10
CA ASP A 176 -9.35 10.32 -38.27
C ASP A 176 -9.87 8.89 -38.04
N PHE A 177 -10.63 8.75 -36.97
CA PHE A 177 -11.42 7.58 -36.62
C PHE A 177 -12.73 8.01 -35.96
N VAL A 178 -13.67 7.08 -35.79
CA VAL A 178 -14.87 7.26 -34.99
C VAL A 178 -14.96 6.16 -33.94
N THR A 179 -15.39 6.52 -32.73
CA THR A 179 -15.70 5.55 -31.69
C THR A 179 -16.99 4.81 -32.05
N ILE A 180 -16.94 3.48 -32.18
CA ILE A 180 -18.09 2.67 -32.65
C ILE A 180 -18.72 1.81 -31.55
N THR A 181 -18.04 1.68 -30.41
CA THR A 181 -18.61 1.12 -29.17
C THR A 181 -18.54 2.16 -28.07
N PRO A 182 -19.43 2.13 -27.06
CA PRO A 182 -19.32 3.01 -25.91
C PRO A 182 -17.93 2.91 -25.26
N VAL A 183 -17.43 4.02 -24.73
CA VAL A 183 -16.26 3.98 -23.84
C VAL A 183 -16.69 3.37 -22.51
N ILE A 184 -16.35 2.10 -22.32
CA ILE A 184 -16.69 1.33 -21.12
C ILE A 184 -15.62 1.62 -20.08
N ILE A 185 -16.02 2.29 -19.00
CA ILE A 185 -15.16 2.58 -17.84
C ILE A 185 -15.71 1.76 -16.67
N ARG A 186 -14.91 0.84 -16.14
CA ARG A 186 -15.32 0.01 -15.01
C ARG A 186 -14.15 -0.29 -14.08
N THR A 187 -14.46 -0.58 -12.82
CA THR A 187 -13.47 -1.11 -11.88
C THR A 187 -13.13 -2.56 -12.22
N LEU A 188 -11.85 -2.96 -12.13
CA LEU A 188 -11.46 -4.36 -12.28
C LEU A 188 -11.76 -5.15 -11.00
N ASN A 189 -12.33 -6.35 -11.17
CA ASN A 189 -12.36 -7.36 -10.13
C ASN A 189 -11.16 -8.33 -10.27
N ASP A 190 -11.01 -9.28 -9.34
CA ASP A 190 -9.86 -10.20 -9.36
C ASP A 190 -9.89 -11.22 -10.51
N GLU A 191 -11.08 -11.59 -10.98
CA GLU A 191 -11.23 -12.46 -12.15
C GLU A 191 -10.78 -11.74 -13.44
N ASP A 192 -11.12 -10.46 -13.59
CA ASP A 192 -10.61 -9.62 -14.66
C ASP A 192 -9.09 -9.59 -14.63
N LYS A 193 -8.48 -9.28 -13.48
CA LYS A 193 -7.02 -9.21 -13.32
C LYS A 193 -6.35 -10.50 -13.77
N LYS A 194 -6.90 -11.65 -13.37
CA LYS A 194 -6.44 -12.96 -13.80
C LYS A 194 -6.55 -13.12 -15.32
N ASN A 195 -7.73 -12.91 -15.89
CA ASN A 195 -7.96 -13.04 -17.34
C ASN A 195 -7.05 -12.13 -18.15
N PHE A 196 -6.82 -10.90 -17.66
CA PHE A 196 -5.90 -9.99 -18.31
C PHE A 196 -4.46 -10.53 -18.21
N SER A 197 -4.00 -11.00 -17.06
CA SER A 197 -2.63 -11.55 -16.93
C SER A 197 -2.33 -12.70 -17.91
N GLU A 198 -3.33 -13.52 -18.24
CA GLU A 198 -3.21 -14.65 -19.17
C GLU A 198 -3.19 -14.21 -20.66
N ALA A 199 -3.86 -13.11 -20.99
CA ALA A 199 -4.08 -12.68 -22.38
C ALA A 199 -2.94 -11.85 -23.00
N TYR A 200 -1.97 -11.36 -22.22
CA TYR A 200 -0.95 -10.45 -22.75
C TYR A 200 0.49 -10.87 -22.46
N THR A 201 1.32 -10.69 -23.49
CA THR A 201 2.78 -10.73 -23.40
C THR A 201 3.28 -9.37 -22.93
N HIS A 202 3.67 -9.26 -21.67
CA HIS A 202 4.33 -8.05 -21.19
C HIS A 202 5.84 -8.11 -21.50
N VAL A 203 6.47 -6.93 -21.57
CA VAL A 203 7.92 -6.79 -21.63
C VAL A 203 8.34 -5.93 -20.44
N VAL A 204 8.63 -6.58 -19.32
CA VAL A 204 9.32 -6.00 -18.17
C VAL A 204 10.70 -6.63 -18.06
N ASP A 205 11.71 -5.77 -17.94
CA ASP A 205 13.10 -6.13 -17.72
C ASP A 205 13.52 -5.60 -16.34
N THR A 206 14.20 -6.46 -15.56
CA THR A 206 14.79 -6.26 -14.22
C THR A 206 13.92 -6.45 -12.96
N GLY A 207 14.58 -6.83 -11.86
CA GLY A 207 13.96 -7.19 -10.57
C GLY A 207 13.42 -5.98 -9.81
N HIS A 208 12.27 -6.15 -9.18
CA HIS A 208 11.50 -5.06 -8.57
C HIS A 208 11.24 -5.33 -7.09
N THR A 209 11.26 -4.26 -6.29
CA THR A 209 10.83 -4.27 -4.88
C THR A 209 9.49 -3.54 -4.79
N PHE A 210 8.56 -4.08 -4.02
CA PHE A 210 7.17 -3.67 -3.88
C PHE A 210 6.88 -3.40 -2.41
N ASP A 211 6.40 -2.20 -2.08
CA ASP A 211 5.86 -1.94 -0.75
C ASP A 211 4.47 -2.58 -0.63
N LEU A 212 4.20 -3.18 0.52
CA LEU A 212 2.91 -3.79 0.82
C LEU A 212 2.04 -2.84 1.65
N PRO A 213 0.70 -2.96 1.54
CA PRO A 213 -0.17 -2.35 2.54
C PRO A 213 0.18 -2.89 3.93
N THR A 214 -0.08 -2.09 4.97
CA THR A 214 0.02 -2.57 6.35
C THR A 214 -0.87 -3.79 6.52
N ILE A 215 -0.30 -4.85 7.08
CA ILE A 215 -1.00 -6.11 7.35
C ILE A 215 -1.52 -6.10 8.79
N TYR A 216 -2.79 -6.45 8.95
CA TYR A 216 -3.50 -6.42 10.22
C TYR A 216 -3.67 -7.81 10.84
N ASN A 217 -3.65 -8.86 10.02
CA ASN A 217 -3.96 -10.22 10.41
C ASN A 217 -2.72 -11.14 10.49
N GLU A 218 -2.90 -12.25 11.21
CA GLU A 218 -1.95 -13.35 11.38
C GLU A 218 -2.09 -14.40 10.25
N ASN A 219 -3.21 -14.37 9.52
CA ASN A 219 -3.45 -15.18 8.32
C ASN A 219 -3.54 -14.28 7.08
N VAL A 220 -2.60 -14.46 6.15
CA VAL A 220 -2.43 -13.58 5.00
C VAL A 220 -2.04 -14.40 3.78
N THR A 221 -2.65 -14.12 2.63
CA THR A 221 -2.20 -14.66 1.35
C THR A 221 -1.65 -13.54 0.48
N PHE A 222 -0.36 -13.65 0.16
CA PHE A 222 0.30 -12.83 -0.86
C PHE A 222 0.16 -13.54 -2.21
N ARG A 223 -0.66 -12.99 -3.09
CA ARG A 223 -0.92 -13.53 -4.43
C ARG A 223 -0.18 -12.73 -5.48
N PHE A 224 0.47 -13.41 -6.40
CA PHE A 224 1.23 -12.84 -7.50
C PHE A 224 0.84 -13.52 -8.81
N TYR A 225 0.73 -12.73 -9.86
CA TYR A 225 0.54 -13.22 -11.22
C TYR A 225 1.84 -12.98 -11.99
N CYS A 226 2.50 -14.07 -12.36
CA CYS A 226 3.87 -14.03 -12.86
C CYS A 226 4.01 -14.79 -14.19
N LYS A 227 5.01 -14.41 -14.99
CA LYS A 227 5.52 -15.24 -16.11
C LYS A 227 6.99 -15.52 -15.92
N TYR A 228 7.37 -16.77 -16.14
CA TYR A 228 8.76 -17.21 -16.06
C TYR A 228 9.49 -16.91 -17.37
N LYS A 229 10.64 -16.24 -17.27
CA LYS A 229 11.53 -15.83 -18.36
C LYS A 229 12.90 -16.53 -18.29
N GLY A 230 13.08 -17.57 -17.46
CA GLY A 230 14.25 -18.46 -17.46
C GLY A 230 14.93 -18.68 -16.10
N GLU A 231 16.13 -19.27 -16.13
CA GLU A 231 16.77 -20.14 -15.12
C GLU A 231 16.84 -19.73 -13.63
N LEU A 232 16.91 -18.44 -13.27
CA LEU A 232 17.07 -18.02 -11.87
C LEU A 232 15.99 -17.01 -11.49
N ALA A 233 15.15 -17.40 -10.55
CA ALA A 233 14.07 -16.58 -10.05
C ALA A 233 13.99 -16.68 -8.53
N GLU A 234 13.87 -15.52 -7.88
CA GLU A 234 13.94 -15.39 -6.44
C GLU A 234 12.84 -14.45 -5.93
N ILE A 235 12.20 -14.82 -4.83
CA ILE A 235 11.21 -14.01 -4.13
C ILE A 235 11.69 -13.79 -2.71
N ARG A 236 11.75 -12.54 -2.28
CA ARG A 236 12.16 -12.16 -0.93
C ARG A 236 11.06 -11.36 -0.26
N LEU A 237 10.76 -11.67 0.99
CA LEU A 237 9.93 -10.84 1.86
C LEU A 237 10.85 -10.05 2.78
N TYR A 238 10.55 -8.77 2.94
CA TYR A 238 11.34 -7.80 3.67
C TYR A 238 10.56 -7.29 4.88
N SER A 239 11.31 -6.90 5.91
CA SER A 239 10.83 -6.14 7.05
C SER A 239 11.79 -4.99 7.30
N ASN A 240 11.29 -3.75 7.30
CA ASN A 240 12.09 -2.54 7.44
C ASN A 240 13.29 -2.54 6.48
N ARG A 241 13.06 -2.93 5.22
CA ARG A 241 14.08 -3.04 4.16
C ARG A 241 15.21 -4.05 4.41
N LYS A 242 15.07 -4.93 5.41
CA LYS A 242 15.95 -6.10 5.59
C LYS A 242 15.24 -7.37 5.11
N PRO A 243 15.88 -8.23 4.30
CA PRO A 243 15.27 -9.47 3.84
C PRO A 243 15.13 -10.42 5.03
N ILE A 244 13.91 -10.89 5.28
CA ILE A 244 13.57 -11.78 6.40
C ILE A 244 13.27 -13.20 5.93
N LEU A 245 12.72 -13.35 4.73
CA LEU A 245 12.40 -14.65 4.11
C LEU A 245 12.77 -14.62 2.63
N GLU A 246 13.41 -15.67 2.14
CA GLU A 246 13.84 -15.79 0.74
C GLU A 246 13.49 -17.17 0.19
N TRP A 247 12.95 -17.18 -1.02
CA TRP A 247 12.66 -18.37 -1.81
C TRP A 247 13.36 -18.27 -3.16
N TYR A 248 14.00 -19.35 -3.60
CA TYR A 248 14.80 -19.35 -4.82
C TYR A 248 14.62 -20.63 -5.63
N ASN A 249 14.80 -20.52 -6.94
CA ASN A 249 14.94 -21.64 -7.85
C ASN A 249 16.42 -22.03 -8.01
N LEU A 250 16.78 -23.29 -7.80
CA LEU A 250 18.04 -23.86 -8.28
C LEU A 250 17.74 -24.88 -9.38
N GLU A 251 18.28 -24.67 -10.58
CA GLU A 251 18.24 -25.71 -11.61
C GLU A 251 19.13 -26.92 -11.24
N HIS A 252 20.08 -26.77 -10.30
CA HIS A 252 21.02 -27.83 -9.90
C HIS A 252 21.26 -27.75 -8.39
N GLY A 253 20.77 -28.75 -7.66
CA GLY A 253 20.70 -28.75 -6.20
C GLY A 253 22.03 -28.61 -5.49
N ILE A 254 21.98 -27.98 -4.31
CA ILE A 254 22.40 -28.53 -3.01
C ILE A 254 21.73 -27.63 -1.96
N ALA A 255 20.78 -28.20 -1.24
CA ALA A 255 20.14 -27.56 -0.10
C ALA A 255 21.15 -27.39 1.03
N THR A 256 21.36 -26.15 1.49
CA THR A 256 21.95 -25.90 2.81
C THR A 256 20.84 -25.47 3.76
N LYS A 257 20.46 -26.39 4.65
CA LYS A 257 19.54 -26.13 5.76
C LYS A 257 20.26 -25.47 6.93
N ASP A 258 19.48 -24.67 7.65
CA ASP A 258 19.70 -24.02 8.95
C ASP A 258 20.64 -22.81 9.01
N TYR A 259 20.05 -21.67 9.41
CA TYR A 259 20.76 -20.63 10.16
C TYR A 259 19.88 -20.02 11.26
N ALA A 260 20.49 -19.92 12.45
CA ALA A 260 19.92 -19.42 13.71
C ALA A 260 19.54 -17.92 13.69
N GLU A 261 18.86 -17.49 14.75
CA GLU A 261 18.34 -16.14 15.00
C GLU A 261 19.27 -15.01 14.52
N GLY A 262 18.72 -14.10 13.72
CA GLY A 262 19.43 -12.93 13.19
C GLY A 262 19.90 -13.03 11.73
N LYS A 263 19.80 -14.20 11.09
CA LYS A 263 20.11 -14.40 9.65
C LYS A 263 18.85 -14.66 8.82
N THR A 264 18.83 -14.13 7.60
CA THR A 264 17.75 -14.32 6.62
C THR A 264 17.49 -15.81 6.38
N ARG A 265 16.23 -16.26 6.48
CA ARG A 265 15.88 -17.67 6.25
C ARG A 265 15.63 -17.91 4.76
N ARG A 266 16.23 -18.97 4.24
CA ARG A 266 16.20 -19.34 2.82
C ARG A 266 15.53 -20.70 2.64
N THR A 267 14.71 -20.85 1.61
CA THR A 267 14.10 -22.15 1.28
C THR A 267 14.05 -22.34 -0.23
N GLU A 268 14.34 -23.58 -0.65
CA GLU A 268 14.28 -23.96 -2.05
C GLU A 268 12.85 -24.18 -2.49
N ILE A 269 12.54 -23.65 -3.67
CA ILE A 269 11.31 -23.99 -4.36
C ILE A 269 11.72 -24.80 -5.58
N PRO A 270 11.29 -26.08 -5.68
CA PRO A 270 11.38 -26.78 -6.94
C PRO A 270 10.40 -26.13 -7.90
N PHE A 271 10.87 -25.15 -8.67
CA PHE A 271 10.10 -24.61 -9.78
C PHE A 271 10.14 -25.62 -10.92
N ILE A 272 9.24 -26.60 -10.86
CA ILE A 272 8.88 -27.39 -12.04
C ILE A 272 7.89 -26.55 -12.86
N ILE A 273 8.29 -25.34 -13.23
CA ILE A 273 7.58 -24.61 -14.28
C ILE A 273 8.08 -25.23 -15.57
N ASN A 274 7.23 -26.02 -16.22
CA ASN A 274 7.48 -26.58 -17.53
C ASN A 274 8.06 -25.45 -18.42
N LYS A 275 9.24 -25.65 -19.03
CA LYS A 275 10.05 -24.58 -19.68
C LYS A 275 9.31 -23.81 -20.78
N GLU A 276 8.13 -24.26 -21.16
CA GLU A 276 7.17 -23.56 -22.01
C GLU A 276 6.45 -22.42 -21.24
N THR A 277 7.01 -21.21 -21.34
CA THR A 277 6.44 -19.84 -21.25
C THR A 277 4.98 -19.59 -20.76
N LYS A 278 4.46 -20.31 -19.77
CA LYS A 278 3.10 -20.08 -19.23
C LYS A 278 3.10 -19.05 -18.09
N VAL A 279 2.09 -18.20 -18.10
CA VAL A 279 1.68 -17.37 -16.97
C VAL A 279 1.21 -18.30 -15.85
N PHE A 280 1.51 -17.94 -14.60
CA PHE A 280 1.09 -18.72 -13.44
C PHE A 280 0.73 -17.81 -12.27
N GLU A 281 -0.16 -18.32 -11.42
CA GLU A 281 -0.49 -17.74 -10.12
C GLU A 281 0.45 -18.33 -9.08
N LEU A 282 0.99 -17.47 -8.22
CA LEU A 282 1.86 -17.81 -7.11
C LEU A 282 1.28 -17.24 -5.83
N ASN A 283 1.02 -18.10 -4.85
CA ASN A 283 0.48 -17.74 -3.56
C ASN A 283 1.53 -18.06 -2.48
N ILE A 284 1.85 -17.07 -1.66
CA ILE A 284 2.53 -17.30 -0.37
C ILE A 284 1.47 -17.16 0.71
N ILE A 285 1.14 -18.27 1.36
CA ILE A 285 0.07 -18.35 2.35
C ILE A 285 0.71 -18.41 3.72
N ALA A 286 0.60 -17.32 4.47
CA ALA A 286 1.08 -17.24 5.83
C ALA A 286 -0.07 -17.54 6.79
N ASN A 287 0.08 -18.58 7.61
CA ASN A 287 -0.87 -18.98 8.63
C ASN A 287 -0.17 -19.08 9.98
N LYS A 288 -0.78 -18.52 11.03
CA LYS A 288 -0.26 -18.72 12.38
C LYS A 288 -0.46 -20.16 12.83
N THR A 289 0.60 -20.77 13.36
CA THR A 289 0.56 -22.15 13.90
C THR A 289 0.62 -22.21 15.41
N SER A 290 1.19 -21.19 16.04
CA SER A 290 1.22 -21.01 17.49
C SER A 290 1.36 -19.52 17.82
N ASP A 291 1.30 -19.15 19.10
CA ASP A 291 1.46 -17.75 19.55
C ASP A 291 2.76 -17.09 19.08
N THR A 292 3.78 -17.89 18.78
CA THR A 292 5.12 -17.41 18.41
C THR A 292 5.57 -17.82 17.01
N MET A 293 4.85 -18.71 16.32
CA MET A 293 5.27 -19.26 15.03
C MET A 293 4.21 -19.07 13.94
N THR A 294 4.70 -18.73 12.75
CA THR A 294 3.93 -18.60 11.51
C THR A 294 4.49 -19.59 10.48
N LYS A 295 3.60 -20.31 9.81
CA LYS A 295 3.88 -21.18 8.68
C LYS A 295 3.60 -20.43 7.39
N TYR A 296 4.61 -20.30 6.55
CA TYR A 296 4.50 -19.78 5.19
C TYR A 296 4.51 -20.97 4.23
N GLU A 297 3.37 -21.24 3.62
CA GLU A 297 3.21 -22.24 2.57
C GLU A 297 3.33 -21.58 1.20
N PHE A 298 3.83 -22.33 0.23
CA PHE A 298 3.95 -21.88 -1.14
C PHE A 298 3.02 -22.68 -2.03
N GLU A 299 2.32 -22.00 -2.92
CA GLU A 299 1.37 -22.62 -3.84
C GLU A 299 1.52 -22.00 -5.24
N ILE A 300 1.57 -22.83 -6.27
CA ILE A 300 1.61 -22.40 -7.67
C ILE A 300 0.40 -23.01 -8.38
N ASN A 301 -0.42 -22.17 -9.01
CA ASN A 301 -1.63 -22.60 -9.74
C ASN A 301 -2.54 -23.53 -8.92
N GLY A 302 -2.72 -23.26 -7.62
CA GLY A 302 -3.53 -24.10 -6.72
C GLY A 302 -2.82 -25.35 -6.17
N VAL A 303 -1.60 -25.67 -6.64
CA VAL A 303 -0.82 -26.82 -6.17
C VAL A 303 0.11 -26.37 -5.03
N LYS A 304 -0.05 -26.98 -3.86
CA LYS A 304 0.80 -26.70 -2.69
C LYS A 304 2.14 -27.44 -2.78
N TYR A 305 3.23 -26.71 -2.51
CA TYR A 305 4.59 -27.24 -2.47
C TYR A 305 5.03 -27.35 -1.01
N LEU A 306 4.74 -28.49 -0.40
CA LEU A 306 4.97 -28.71 1.04
C LEU A 306 6.46 -28.59 1.42
N ASP A 307 7.36 -29.01 0.54
CA ASP A 307 8.82 -28.92 0.75
C ASP A 307 9.34 -27.47 0.79
N SER A 308 8.53 -26.51 0.33
CA SER A 308 8.83 -25.08 0.33
C SER A 308 8.23 -24.33 1.54
N THR A 309 7.72 -25.08 2.51
CA THR A 309 7.12 -24.51 3.73
C THR A 309 8.20 -23.96 4.65
N ILE A 310 8.05 -22.70 5.08
CA ILE A 310 8.88 -22.08 6.11
C ILE A 310 8.08 -21.91 7.39
N ILE A 311 8.51 -22.51 8.50
CA ILE A 311 7.97 -22.21 9.83
C ILE A 311 8.94 -21.30 10.55
N THR A 312 8.49 -20.11 10.95
CA THR A 312 9.35 -19.07 11.51
C THR A 312 8.63 -18.24 12.56
N ALA A 313 9.40 -17.61 13.45
CA ALA A 313 8.88 -16.65 14.41
C ALA A 313 8.56 -15.27 13.80
N VAL A 314 8.76 -15.11 12.49
CA VAL A 314 8.48 -13.87 11.76
C VAL A 314 6.99 -13.83 11.40
N PRO A 315 6.20 -12.93 12.01
CA PRO A 315 4.77 -12.85 11.74
C PRO A 315 4.49 -12.07 10.44
N PRO A 316 3.32 -12.29 9.79
CA PRO A 316 3.04 -11.68 8.49
C PRO A 316 2.97 -10.16 8.54
N TRP A 317 2.48 -9.61 9.65
CA TRP A 317 2.34 -8.17 9.85
C TRP A 317 3.66 -7.40 9.88
N LYS A 318 4.79 -8.10 10.01
CA LYS A 318 6.14 -7.53 9.97
C LYS A 318 6.65 -7.33 8.54
N ILE A 319 5.99 -7.96 7.57
CA ILE A 319 6.38 -7.92 6.16
C ILE A 319 5.85 -6.62 5.57
N ASP A 320 6.76 -5.74 5.17
CA ASP A 320 6.42 -4.42 4.60
C ASP A 320 6.82 -4.30 3.13
N GLN A 321 7.70 -5.17 2.62
CA GLN A 321 8.05 -5.19 1.21
C GLN A 321 8.23 -6.61 0.68
N ILE A 322 8.11 -6.74 -0.64
CA ILE A 322 8.40 -7.96 -1.38
C ILE A 322 9.35 -7.60 -2.50
N LYS A 323 10.34 -8.43 -2.75
CA LYS A 323 11.22 -8.26 -3.90
C LYS A 323 11.16 -9.50 -4.75
N ILE A 324 10.89 -9.30 -6.03
CA ILE A 324 10.95 -10.36 -7.03
C ILE A 324 12.19 -10.09 -7.87
N LEU A 325 13.19 -10.96 -7.68
CA LEU A 325 14.50 -10.90 -8.31
C LEU A 325 14.55 -11.86 -9.51
N SER A 326 15.02 -11.31 -10.64
CA SER A 326 15.30 -11.90 -11.95
C SER A 326 14.30 -12.90 -12.54
N LYS A 327 14.07 -12.78 -13.85
CA LYS A 327 13.34 -13.71 -14.73
C LYS A 327 11.90 -14.08 -14.31
N PHE A 328 11.30 -13.48 -13.29
CA PHE A 328 9.85 -13.33 -13.19
C PHE A 328 9.42 -11.99 -13.75
N GLU A 329 8.47 -12.02 -14.66
CA GLU A 329 7.68 -10.87 -15.03
C GLU A 329 6.43 -10.83 -14.15
N LEU A 330 6.39 -9.89 -13.20
CA LEU A 330 5.21 -9.67 -12.37
C LEU A 330 4.18 -8.86 -13.17
N PHE A 331 3.05 -9.48 -13.45
CA PHE A 331 1.90 -8.80 -14.05
C PHE A 331 1.14 -8.00 -13.00
N ASP A 332 0.88 -8.64 -11.86
CA ASP A 332 0.00 -8.11 -10.83
C ASP A 332 0.22 -8.80 -9.47
N TYR A 333 -0.20 -8.16 -8.38
CA TYR A 333 -0.18 -8.74 -7.04
C TYR A 333 -1.38 -8.31 -6.21
N ASN A 334 -1.77 -9.14 -5.26
CA ASN A 334 -2.81 -8.84 -4.29
C ASN A 334 -2.40 -9.38 -2.92
N VAL A 335 -2.75 -8.65 -1.86
CA VAL A 335 -2.61 -9.11 -0.48
C VAL A 335 -4.00 -9.27 0.08
N THR A 336 -4.35 -10.50 0.43
CA THR A 336 -5.66 -10.82 1.00
C THR A 336 -5.48 -11.25 2.44
N GLU A 337 -6.21 -10.59 3.33
CA GLU A 337 -6.25 -10.91 4.75
C GLU A 337 -7.60 -11.55 5.06
N GLU A 338 -7.61 -12.54 5.94
CA GLU A 338 -8.87 -13.08 6.45
C GLU A 338 -9.62 -11.97 7.22
N GLU A 339 -10.94 -11.85 7.01
CA GLU A 339 -11.70 -10.83 7.74
C GLU A 339 -11.84 -11.23 9.22
N LEU A 340 -11.17 -10.50 10.09
CA LEU A 340 -11.28 -10.70 11.53
C LEU A 340 -12.61 -10.16 12.06
N LYS A 341 -13.33 -11.02 12.80
CA LYS A 341 -14.53 -10.65 13.55
C LYS A 341 -14.14 -10.26 14.98
N MET A 342 -14.97 -9.45 15.63
CA MET A 342 -14.81 -9.18 17.07
C MET A 342 -14.86 -10.50 17.86
N PRO A 343 -14.07 -10.64 18.93
CA PRO A 343 -13.18 -9.64 19.53
C PRO A 343 -11.80 -9.55 18.86
N ASN A 344 -11.50 -10.37 17.86
CA ASN A 344 -10.16 -10.43 17.25
C ASN A 344 -9.93 -9.34 16.19
N LYS A 345 -10.96 -8.57 15.82
CA LYS A 345 -10.84 -7.49 14.84
C LYS A 345 -9.90 -6.41 15.35
N LYS A 346 -8.83 -6.14 14.59
CA LYS A 346 -7.82 -5.13 14.90
C LYS A 346 -7.99 -3.90 14.02
N PHE A 347 -7.89 -2.72 14.61
CA PHE A 347 -7.84 -1.43 13.91
C PHE A 347 -6.50 -0.78 14.23
N LYS A 348 -5.65 -0.54 13.22
CA LYS A 348 -4.32 0.08 13.42
C LYS A 348 -4.23 1.43 12.71
N LYS A 349 -3.49 2.38 13.29
CA LYS A 349 -3.13 3.67 12.67
C LYS A 349 -1.64 3.90 12.84
N TYR A 350 -0.94 4.15 11.73
CA TYR A 350 0.43 4.66 11.77
C TYR A 350 0.43 6.11 12.27
N LEU A 351 1.37 6.43 13.15
CA LEU A 351 1.54 7.76 13.74
C LEU A 351 2.88 8.32 13.23
N PRO A 352 2.87 9.09 12.12
CA PRO A 352 4.10 9.57 11.50
C PRO A 352 4.84 10.61 12.36
N ASP A 353 4.13 11.33 13.22
CA ASP A 353 4.69 12.39 14.05
C ASP A 353 5.19 11.87 15.40
N LEU A 354 6.44 12.16 15.75
CA LEU A 354 6.93 11.93 17.12
C LEU A 354 6.37 13.02 18.03
N LYS A 355 5.43 12.68 18.90
CA LYS A 355 4.83 13.66 19.83
C LYS A 355 5.57 13.63 21.16
N ARG A 356 6.32 14.70 21.49
CA ARG A 356 6.88 14.87 22.85
C ARG A 356 5.77 15.27 23.82
N PHE A 357 4.95 16.25 23.43
CA PHE A 357 3.74 16.67 24.13
C PHE A 357 2.61 16.91 23.13
N GLY A 358 1.36 16.85 23.60
CA GLY A 358 0.16 17.09 22.79
C GLY A 358 -0.60 15.80 22.43
N ASN A 359 -1.56 15.93 21.53
CA ASN A 359 -2.45 14.83 21.15
C ASN A 359 -1.68 13.71 20.43
N ILE A 360 -1.72 12.49 20.98
CA ILE A 360 -1.14 11.30 20.32
C ILE A 360 -2.20 10.64 19.46
N VAL A 361 -3.32 10.27 20.07
CA VAL A 361 -4.44 9.62 19.39
C VAL A 361 -5.75 10.12 19.95
N CYS A 362 -6.71 10.33 19.07
CA CYS A 362 -8.11 10.53 19.40
C CYS A 362 -8.90 9.53 18.54
N LEU A 363 -9.76 8.74 19.16
CA LEU A 363 -10.56 7.74 18.46
C LEU A 363 -11.98 7.73 18.98
N GLU A 364 -12.92 7.39 18.11
CA GLU A 364 -14.29 7.06 18.47
C GLU A 364 -14.61 5.62 18.08
N GLY A 365 -15.57 5.03 18.78
CA GLY A 365 -16.14 3.73 18.47
C GLY A 365 -17.42 3.51 19.24
N LYS A 366 -18.03 2.33 19.08
CA LYS A 366 -19.22 1.93 19.84
C LYS A 366 -18.97 0.61 20.55
N VAL A 367 -19.15 0.59 21.87
CA VAL A 367 -19.16 -0.67 22.61
C VAL A 367 -20.46 -1.40 22.25
N PRO A 368 -20.43 -2.64 21.73
CA PRO A 368 -21.65 -3.37 21.39
C PRO A 368 -22.48 -3.68 22.63
N LYS A 369 -23.70 -4.19 22.47
CA LYS A 369 -24.48 -4.72 23.60
C LYS A 369 -23.77 -5.92 24.24
N ALA A 370 -23.89 -6.06 25.56
CA ALA A 370 -23.31 -7.18 26.30
C ALA A 370 -23.78 -8.57 25.82
N GLU A 371 -24.98 -8.68 25.23
CA GLU A 371 -25.51 -9.91 24.63
C GLU A 371 -24.81 -10.32 23.33
N ASN A 372 -24.20 -9.35 22.65
CA ASN A 372 -23.44 -9.55 21.40
C ASN A 372 -21.94 -9.82 21.66
N MET A 373 -21.55 -10.02 22.91
CA MET A 373 -20.18 -10.31 23.32
C MET A 373 -20.10 -11.71 23.91
N THR A 374 -19.11 -12.49 23.49
CA THR A 374 -18.79 -13.82 24.03
C THR A 374 -17.45 -13.80 24.77
N GLY A 375 -17.28 -14.65 25.79
CA GLY A 375 -16.04 -14.71 26.56
C GLY A 375 -15.76 -13.42 27.37
N GLU A 376 -14.50 -12.98 27.37
CA GLU A 376 -14.08 -11.75 28.07
C GLU A 376 -14.68 -10.51 27.37
N LYS A 377 -15.59 -9.82 28.06
CA LYS A 377 -16.25 -8.61 27.55
C LYS A 377 -15.32 -7.41 27.73
N SER A 378 -14.31 -7.32 26.88
CA SER A 378 -13.34 -6.24 26.93
C SER A 378 -12.93 -5.72 25.54
N PHE A 379 -12.37 -4.52 25.53
CA PHE A 379 -11.61 -4.03 24.40
C PHE A 379 -10.36 -3.29 24.89
N GLN A 380 -9.38 -3.21 24.00
CA GLN A 380 -8.05 -2.76 24.33
C GLN A 380 -7.56 -1.71 23.34
N VAL A 381 -6.89 -0.69 23.86
CA VAL A 381 -6.21 0.35 23.08
C VAL A 381 -4.72 0.31 23.40
N TYR A 382 -3.90 0.17 22.38
CA TYR A 382 -2.46 0.06 22.44
C TYR A 382 -1.79 1.26 21.78
N LEU A 383 -0.75 1.78 22.42
CA LEU A 383 0.25 2.65 21.80
C LEU A 383 1.57 1.88 21.73
N LEU A 384 1.98 1.56 20.50
CA LEU A 384 3.07 0.64 20.20
C LEU A 384 4.31 1.41 19.72
N ASN A 385 5.47 0.84 20.02
CA ASN A 385 6.77 1.31 19.55
C ASN A 385 7.45 0.22 18.72
N GLY A 386 7.85 0.58 17.51
CA GLY A 386 8.62 -0.25 16.58
C GLY A 386 7.73 -1.08 15.66
N GLU A 387 6.69 -1.69 16.20
CA GLU A 387 5.85 -2.67 15.51
C GLU A 387 4.38 -2.23 15.43
N ASN A 388 3.65 -2.76 14.45
CA ASN A 388 2.23 -2.46 14.24
C ASN A 388 1.29 -3.43 14.99
N ASP A 389 1.81 -4.43 15.68
CA ASP A 389 1.05 -5.41 16.45
C ASP A 389 1.75 -5.71 17.79
N ILE A 390 1.03 -6.38 18.69
CA ILE A 390 1.59 -6.81 19.97
C ILE A 390 2.57 -7.95 19.71
N SER A 391 3.81 -7.74 20.12
CA SER A 391 4.81 -8.79 20.12
C SER A 391 5.72 -8.63 21.33
N GLU A 392 5.79 -9.67 22.14
CA GLU A 392 6.73 -9.70 23.26
C GLU A 392 8.19 -9.82 22.80
N ILE A 393 8.40 -10.17 21.52
CA ILE A 393 9.72 -10.41 20.91
C ILE A 393 10.26 -9.18 20.18
N TYR A 394 9.41 -8.44 19.46
CA TYR A 394 9.89 -7.44 18.50
C TYR A 394 9.66 -5.98 18.93
N GLY A 395 8.68 -5.74 19.80
CA GLY A 395 8.19 -4.38 20.08
C GLY A 395 7.98 -4.08 21.55
N GLY A 396 7.74 -2.80 21.84
CA GLY A 396 7.31 -2.31 23.15
C GLY A 396 5.88 -1.80 23.10
N THR A 397 5.15 -1.91 24.20
CA THR A 397 3.85 -1.24 24.37
C THR A 397 4.04 -0.10 25.36
N ALA A 398 4.00 1.14 24.85
CA ALA A 398 4.17 2.33 25.68
C ALA A 398 2.96 2.58 26.58
N LEU A 399 1.77 2.19 26.11
CA LEU A 399 0.53 2.28 26.87
C LEU A 399 -0.45 1.22 26.36
N LEU A 400 -1.03 0.46 27.28
CA LEU A 400 -2.21 -0.38 27.06
C LEU A 400 -3.32 0.12 27.98
N LEU A 401 -4.47 0.44 27.40
CA LEU A 401 -5.75 0.63 28.10
C LEU A 401 -6.63 -0.60 27.85
N ASN A 402 -6.96 -1.38 28.86
CA ASN A 402 -7.87 -2.52 28.76
C ASN A 402 -9.17 -2.22 29.53
N PHE A 403 -10.26 -2.00 28.79
CA PHE A 403 -11.59 -1.73 29.35
C PHE A 403 -12.36 -3.04 29.49
N VAL A 404 -12.64 -3.45 30.73
CA VAL A 404 -13.39 -4.67 31.04
C VAL A 404 -14.78 -4.33 31.55
N PHE A 405 -15.79 -5.01 31.01
CA PHE A 405 -17.19 -4.83 31.34
C PHE A 405 -17.72 -6.04 32.12
N ASP A 406 -18.51 -5.75 33.15
CA ASP A 406 -19.16 -6.77 33.98
C ASP A 406 -20.37 -7.38 33.23
N PRO A 407 -20.40 -8.70 32.95
CA PRO A 407 -21.48 -9.31 32.19
C PRO A 407 -22.86 -9.26 32.86
N ASP A 408 -22.92 -9.20 34.19
CA ASP A 408 -24.16 -9.40 34.96
C ASP A 408 -24.98 -8.12 35.15
N ASN A 409 -24.38 -6.94 34.96
CA ASN A 409 -25.01 -5.65 35.28
C ASN A 409 -25.73 -4.95 34.11
N TYR A 410 -25.65 -5.45 32.88
CA TYR A 410 -26.10 -4.70 31.69
C TYR A 410 -27.21 -5.37 30.88
N THR A 411 -27.87 -6.41 31.41
CA THR A 411 -28.78 -7.25 30.61
C THR A 411 -30.15 -6.62 30.32
N LYS A 412 -30.62 -5.59 31.03
CA LYS A 412 -31.91 -4.92 30.76
C LYS A 412 -31.93 -3.46 31.21
N LEU A 413 -31.59 -2.52 30.32
CA LEU A 413 -31.77 -1.08 30.56
C LEU A 413 -33.11 -0.62 29.95
N GLU A 414 -34.18 -0.67 30.74
CA GLU A 414 -35.43 0.06 30.44
C GLU A 414 -35.30 1.54 30.84
N LYS A 415 -36.23 2.39 30.36
CA LYS A 415 -36.17 3.87 30.22
C LYS A 415 -35.82 4.70 31.48
N ASN A 416 -35.62 4.12 32.66
CA ASN A 416 -35.25 4.83 33.89
C ASN A 416 -34.02 4.17 34.54
N ILE A 417 -32.83 4.75 34.36
CA ILE A 417 -31.55 4.11 34.72
C ILE A 417 -30.93 4.77 35.96
N THR A 418 -30.83 4.01 37.05
CA THR A 418 -29.83 4.22 38.11
C THR A 418 -28.55 3.46 37.74
N TYR A 419 -27.40 4.15 37.75
CA TYR A 419 -26.08 3.56 37.54
C TYR A 419 -25.82 2.43 38.56
N ILE A 420 -25.70 1.18 38.10
CA ILE A 420 -25.30 0.06 38.96
C ILE A 420 -23.80 -0.15 38.78
N GLU A 421 -23.03 0.22 39.81
CA GLU A 421 -21.59 0.03 39.85
C GLU A 421 -21.25 -1.48 39.81
N GLY A 422 -20.80 -1.96 38.64
CA GLY A 422 -20.32 -3.34 38.49
C GLY A 422 -19.06 -3.56 39.29
N LYS A 423 -19.07 -4.59 40.15
CA LYS A 423 -17.91 -4.95 40.98
C LYS A 423 -16.73 -5.42 40.12
N ASN A 424 -17.00 -5.90 38.90
CA ASN A 424 -15.98 -6.44 37.99
C ASN A 424 -15.69 -5.54 36.77
N SER A 425 -16.21 -4.31 36.73
CA SER A 425 -15.94 -3.39 35.61
C SER A 425 -14.75 -2.47 35.93
N ALA A 426 -13.65 -2.68 35.21
CA ALA A 426 -12.39 -1.97 35.46
C ALA A 426 -11.73 -1.48 34.17
N LEU A 427 -10.91 -0.45 34.31
CA LEU A 427 -9.91 -0.04 33.33
C LEU A 427 -8.53 -0.43 33.88
N TYR A 428 -7.84 -1.32 33.17
CA TYR A 428 -6.45 -1.66 33.48
C TYR A 428 -5.50 -0.89 32.57
N ILE A 429 -4.49 -0.29 33.16
CA ILE A 429 -3.46 0.46 32.45
C ILE A 429 -2.10 -0.15 32.75
N LYS A 430 -1.35 -0.49 31.69
CA LYS A 430 0.00 -1.06 31.82
C LYS A 430 0.88 -0.74 30.61
N SER A 431 2.17 -1.03 30.72
CA SER A 431 3.17 -0.94 29.65
C SER A 431 3.90 -2.27 29.51
N PHE A 432 4.45 -2.55 28.33
CA PHE A 432 5.30 -3.70 28.08
C PHE A 432 6.69 -3.25 27.62
N PHE A 433 7.72 -3.74 28.30
CA PHE A 433 9.11 -3.58 27.90
C PHE A 433 9.67 -4.92 27.46
N HIS A 434 10.20 -4.99 26.24
CA HIS A 434 10.80 -6.21 25.71
C HIS A 434 11.82 -6.87 26.67
N THR A 435 12.61 -6.08 27.41
CA THR A 435 13.63 -6.59 28.34
C THR A 435 13.12 -6.92 29.74
N LYS A 436 11.93 -6.46 30.13
CA LYS A 436 11.42 -6.59 31.52
C LYS A 436 10.02 -7.21 31.61
N GLY A 437 9.40 -7.50 30.47
CA GLY A 437 8.03 -7.96 30.39
C GLY A 437 7.00 -6.86 30.66
N TRP A 438 5.79 -7.30 31.02
CA TRP A 438 4.69 -6.42 31.41
C TRP A 438 4.96 -5.76 32.77
N GLY A 439 4.76 -4.45 32.83
CA GLY A 439 4.79 -3.70 34.09
C GLY A 439 3.57 -4.01 34.98
N LYS A 440 3.58 -3.48 36.21
CA LYS A 440 2.44 -3.60 37.14
C LYS A 440 1.20 -2.91 36.58
N ASN A 441 0.04 -3.55 36.74
CA ASN A 441 -1.25 -2.98 36.38
C ASN A 441 -1.61 -1.81 37.32
N GLN A 442 -2.01 -0.68 36.74
CA GLN A 442 -2.80 0.32 37.45
C GLN A 442 -4.27 0.06 37.15
N THR A 443 -5.08 -0.05 38.21
CA THR A 443 -6.50 -0.38 38.09
C THR A 443 -7.31 0.85 38.44
N HIS A 444 -8.22 1.23 37.54
CA HIS A 444 -9.19 2.29 37.72
C HIS A 444 -10.59 1.72 37.55
N LYS A 445 -11.60 2.41 38.10
CA LYS A 445 -12.99 2.16 37.76
C LYS A 445 -13.18 2.38 36.26
N ASN A 446 -13.92 1.50 35.57
CA ASN A 446 -14.17 1.67 34.13
C ASN A 446 -15.03 2.94 33.90
N PRO A 447 -14.49 3.99 33.25
CA PRO A 447 -15.19 5.26 33.08
C PRO A 447 -16.32 5.19 32.05
N ILE A 448 -16.36 4.16 31.20
CA ILE A 448 -17.46 3.93 30.24
C ILE A 448 -18.66 3.34 30.99
N GLY A 449 -18.40 2.34 31.84
CA GLY A 449 -19.35 1.84 32.82
C GLY A 449 -20.64 1.21 32.28
N HIS A 450 -20.82 1.06 30.97
CA HIS A 450 -21.94 0.34 30.35
C HIS A 450 -21.64 -0.04 28.90
N THR A 451 -22.47 -0.94 28.36
CA THR A 451 -22.39 -1.44 26.97
C THR A 451 -23.43 -0.74 26.08
N ASP A 452 -23.39 -0.97 24.76
CA ASP A 452 -24.26 -0.33 23.74
C ASP A 452 -24.12 1.19 23.60
N VAL A 453 -22.95 1.75 23.90
CA VAL A 453 -22.73 3.20 23.86
C VAL A 453 -21.55 3.61 23.01
N PRO A 454 -21.65 4.80 22.37
CA PRO A 454 -20.49 5.40 21.74
C PRO A 454 -19.47 5.78 22.81
N VAL A 455 -18.20 5.63 22.46
CA VAL A 455 -17.08 6.06 23.28
C VAL A 455 -16.13 6.90 22.44
N THR A 456 -15.57 7.95 23.05
CA THR A 456 -14.44 8.70 22.53
C THR A 456 -13.28 8.55 23.50
N ILE A 457 -12.10 8.17 23.00
CA ILE A 457 -10.88 8.01 23.80
C ILE A 457 -9.83 8.94 23.22
N GLN A 458 -9.27 9.77 24.08
CA GLN A 458 -8.20 10.68 23.73
C GLN A 458 -7.00 10.47 24.64
N ILE A 459 -5.83 10.30 24.05
CA ILE A 459 -4.57 10.11 24.76
C ILE A 459 -3.63 11.24 24.38
N ILE A 460 -3.21 11.99 25.39
CA ILE A 460 -2.44 13.22 25.27
C ILE A 460 -1.11 13.01 25.99
N ALA A 461 -0.01 13.31 25.32
CA ALA A 461 1.29 13.38 25.97
C ALA A 461 1.40 14.69 26.80
N GLY A 462 1.36 14.58 28.12
CA GLY A 462 1.75 15.65 29.05
C GLY A 462 3.26 15.65 29.34
N GLU A 463 3.72 16.46 30.31
CA GLU A 463 5.17 16.55 30.59
C GLU A 463 5.77 15.24 31.12
N GLN A 464 5.04 14.55 31.99
CA GLN A 464 5.50 13.34 32.69
C GLN A 464 4.53 12.16 32.60
N TYR A 465 3.31 12.40 32.08
CA TYR A 465 2.21 11.46 32.09
C TYR A 465 1.51 11.42 30.75
N PHE A 466 1.01 10.25 30.36
CA PHE A 466 -0.11 10.18 29.44
C PHE A 466 -1.34 10.68 30.19
N ASN A 467 -1.98 11.72 29.65
CA ASN A 467 -3.27 12.22 30.11
C ASN A 467 -4.34 11.58 29.23
N ILE A 468 -5.16 10.73 29.84
CA ILE A 468 -6.19 9.95 29.14
C ILE A 468 -7.55 10.55 29.47
N SER A 469 -8.29 10.98 28.44
CA SER A 469 -9.65 11.48 28.54
C SER A 469 -10.60 10.52 27.83
N ILE A 470 -11.73 10.23 28.50
CA ILE A 470 -12.80 9.37 27.98
C ILE A 470 -14.06 10.22 27.88
N ASN A 471 -14.73 10.18 26.73
CA ASN A 471 -15.95 10.93 26.42
C ASN A 471 -15.83 12.44 26.68
N GLY A 472 -14.66 13.02 26.44
CA GLY A 472 -14.40 14.45 26.63
C GLY A 472 -14.34 14.90 28.08
N ALA A 473 -14.18 13.98 29.04
CA ALA A 473 -13.97 14.32 30.44
C ALA A 473 -12.74 15.22 30.61
N THR A 474 -12.88 16.27 31.44
CA THR A 474 -11.80 17.20 31.79
C THR A 474 -10.86 16.63 32.86
N ASP A 475 -11.36 15.69 33.66
CA ASP A 475 -10.57 14.99 34.67
C ASP A 475 -9.82 13.84 34.00
N PHE A 476 -8.52 14.04 33.79
CA PHE A 476 -7.68 13.06 33.12
C PHE A 476 -7.29 11.91 34.05
N ILE A 477 -7.22 10.71 33.47
CA ILE A 477 -6.48 9.61 34.10
C ILE A 477 -5.01 9.80 33.73
N HIS A 478 -4.17 9.99 34.73
CA HIS A 478 -2.73 10.22 34.55
C HIS A 478 -1.94 8.91 34.69
N TYR A 479 -1.20 8.55 33.65
CA TYR A 479 -0.30 7.38 33.68
C TYR A 479 1.14 7.79 33.40
N TYR A 480 2.03 7.59 34.37
CA TYR A 480 3.43 8.05 34.27
C TYR A 480 4.17 7.35 33.14
N TYR A 481 5.03 8.08 32.44
CA TYR A 481 5.80 7.52 31.33
C TYR A 481 6.78 6.44 31.78
N LEU A 482 6.44 5.21 31.42
CA LEU A 482 7.36 4.08 31.47
C LEU A 482 8.17 4.01 30.17
N ILE A 483 7.50 4.22 29.03
CA ILE A 483 8.12 4.43 27.73
C ILE A 483 7.76 5.86 27.28
N PRO A 484 8.72 6.66 26.81
CA PRO A 484 8.44 8.03 26.40
C PRO A 484 7.42 8.12 25.24
N PRO A 485 6.53 9.13 25.22
CA PRO A 485 5.45 9.22 24.23
C PRO A 485 5.96 9.39 22.80
N TRP A 486 7.10 10.07 22.63
CA TRP A 486 7.67 10.32 21.31
C TRP A 486 8.25 9.04 20.67
N THR A 487 8.30 7.89 21.35
CA THR A 487 8.69 6.60 20.73
C THR A 487 7.56 5.94 19.95
N ILE A 488 6.32 6.40 20.16
CA ILE A 488 5.13 5.72 19.66
C ILE A 488 5.01 5.98 18.15
N ASN A 489 4.87 4.90 17.39
CA ASN A 489 4.71 4.96 15.93
C ASN A 489 3.44 4.27 15.43
N TYR A 490 2.72 3.54 16.29
CA TYR A 490 1.43 2.94 15.96
C TYR A 490 0.44 3.05 17.12
N ALA A 491 -0.83 3.21 16.78
CA ALA A 491 -1.95 2.95 17.67
C ALA A 491 -2.72 1.73 17.16
N MET A 492 -3.16 0.87 18.07
CA MET A 492 -3.98 -0.31 17.74
C MET A 492 -5.17 -0.43 18.69
N VAL A 493 -6.33 -0.79 18.16
CA VAL A 493 -7.53 -1.15 18.94
C VAL A 493 -7.94 -2.57 18.59
N THR A 494 -8.28 -3.37 19.60
CA THR A 494 -8.80 -4.74 19.43
C THR A 494 -9.84 -5.05 20.51
N GLY A 495 -10.60 -6.12 20.36
CA GLY A 495 -11.68 -6.52 21.27
C GLY A 495 -13.06 -6.07 20.82
N TYR A 496 -13.98 -5.92 21.77
CA TYR A 496 -15.37 -5.55 21.52
C TYR A 496 -15.57 -4.03 21.34
N LEU A 497 -15.10 -3.50 20.21
CA LEU A 497 -15.36 -2.11 19.79
C LEU A 497 -15.71 -2.04 18.30
N GLN A 498 -16.89 -1.50 18.00
CA GLN A 498 -17.43 -1.35 16.65
C GLN A 498 -17.14 0.04 16.09
N ASP A 499 -17.18 0.15 14.75
CA ASP A 499 -17.14 1.41 14.01
C ASP A 499 -15.98 2.34 14.41
N VAL A 500 -14.82 1.74 14.70
CA VAL A 500 -13.65 2.48 15.19
C VAL A 500 -13.14 3.43 14.12
N LYS A 501 -13.03 4.71 14.48
CA LYS A 501 -12.44 5.75 13.65
C LYS A 501 -11.38 6.49 14.44
N PHE A 502 -10.20 6.59 13.85
CA PHE A 502 -9.15 7.46 14.38
C PHE A 502 -9.34 8.86 13.83
N LEU A 503 -9.70 9.79 14.72
CA LEU A 503 -10.01 11.17 14.39
C LEU A 503 -8.73 11.99 14.16
N GLU A 504 -8.88 13.07 13.41
CA GLU A 504 -7.83 14.07 13.23
C GLU A 504 -7.72 14.96 14.48
N VAL A 505 -6.52 15.49 14.74
CA VAL A 505 -6.22 16.27 15.97
C VAL A 505 -7.13 17.50 16.13
N ASN A 506 -7.65 18.04 15.03
CA ASN A 506 -8.52 19.23 15.00
C ASN A 506 -10.02 18.92 14.97
N ASP A 507 -10.41 17.64 15.09
CA ASP A 507 -11.82 17.27 15.13
C ASP A 507 -12.53 17.89 16.36
N LYS A 508 -13.78 18.30 16.19
CA LYS A 508 -14.58 18.94 17.26
C LYS A 508 -14.80 18.01 18.46
N LYS A 509 -14.74 16.69 18.27
CA LYS A 509 -14.88 15.68 19.33
C LYS A 509 -13.60 15.48 20.14
N CYS A 510 -12.46 15.99 19.68
CA CYS A 510 -11.19 15.88 20.37
C CYS A 510 -10.87 17.19 21.12
N LEU A 511 -10.36 17.09 22.34
CA LEU A 511 -9.88 18.25 23.07
C LEU A 511 -8.72 18.88 22.31
N LYS A 512 -8.82 20.19 22.05
CA LYS A 512 -7.73 20.95 21.43
C LYS A 512 -6.63 21.15 22.44
N VAL A 513 -5.46 20.57 22.17
CA VAL A 513 -4.26 20.75 22.98
C VAL A 513 -3.24 21.48 22.13
N LYS A 514 -2.54 22.45 22.71
CA LYS A 514 -1.43 23.13 22.03
C LYS A 514 -0.37 22.07 21.68
N GLU A 515 -0.16 21.84 20.40
CA GLU A 515 0.88 20.91 19.95
C GLU A 515 2.25 21.47 20.31
N TYR A 516 3.12 20.59 20.78
CA TYR A 516 4.50 20.92 21.04
C TYR A 516 5.34 20.61 19.81
N VAL A 517 6.00 21.65 19.28
CA VAL A 517 7.04 21.52 18.28
C VAL A 517 8.28 20.98 18.97
N LEU A 518 8.87 19.90 18.43
CA LEU A 518 10.14 19.37 18.95
C LEU A 518 11.17 20.50 19.09
N PRO A 519 12.03 20.48 20.11
CA PRO A 519 13.12 21.45 20.21
C PRO A 519 13.94 21.44 18.92
N SER A 520 14.49 22.58 18.52
CA SER A 520 15.37 22.66 17.34
C SER A 520 16.60 21.75 17.42
N ASN A 521 16.98 21.28 18.62
CA ASN A 521 18.06 20.32 18.83
C ASN A 521 17.63 18.84 18.70
N ILE A 522 16.38 18.54 18.32
CA ILE A 522 15.90 17.19 17.99
C ILE A 522 15.29 17.23 16.59
N ALA A 523 15.83 16.41 15.69
CA ALA A 523 15.31 16.25 14.33
C ALA A 523 14.98 14.78 14.05
N LYS A 524 13.90 14.56 13.29
CA LYS A 524 13.55 13.25 12.72
C LYS A 524 13.91 13.24 11.25
N THR A 525 14.43 12.13 10.74
CA THR A 525 14.57 11.93 9.30
C THR A 525 13.22 11.47 8.73
N ASP A 526 12.76 12.12 7.67
CA ASP A 526 11.47 11.80 7.03
C ASP A 526 11.46 10.42 6.35
N LYS A 527 12.65 9.90 6.03
CA LYS A 527 12.86 8.56 5.49
C LYS A 527 13.73 7.72 6.41
N GLY A 528 13.53 6.41 6.34
CA GLY A 528 14.52 5.46 6.82
C GLY A 528 15.82 5.63 6.03
N LEU A 529 16.93 5.76 6.75
CA LEU A 529 18.27 5.91 6.18
C LEU A 529 18.72 4.58 5.57
N VAL A 530 19.31 4.63 4.38
CA VAL A 530 19.91 3.47 3.71
C VAL A 530 21.42 3.62 3.61
N GLU A 531 22.11 2.53 3.28
CA GLU A 531 23.54 2.57 2.99
C GLU A 531 23.86 3.63 1.91
N GLY A 532 24.88 4.45 2.19
CA GLY A 532 25.27 5.59 1.36
C GLY A 532 24.50 6.88 1.64
N ASP A 533 23.43 6.85 2.43
CA ASP A 533 22.78 8.09 2.87
C ASP A 533 23.71 8.92 3.74
N GLN A 534 23.58 10.24 3.62
CA GLN A 534 24.37 11.23 4.33
C GLN A 534 23.49 12.08 5.24
N ILE A 535 23.84 12.15 6.52
CA ILE A 535 23.25 13.14 7.44
C ILE A 535 24.27 14.26 7.63
N ILE A 536 23.87 15.47 7.28
CA ILE A 536 24.70 16.66 7.45
C ILE A 536 24.06 17.55 8.51
N ILE A 537 24.72 17.68 9.65
CA ILE A 537 24.31 18.62 10.71
C ILE A 537 25.18 19.86 10.59
N LYS A 538 24.56 21.00 10.30
CA LYS A 538 25.22 22.31 10.21
C LYS A 538 24.76 23.20 11.35
N GLY A 539 25.70 23.88 11.99
CA GLY A 539 25.40 24.83 13.04
C GLY A 539 26.52 25.85 13.23
N GLN A 540 26.15 27.01 13.78
CA GLN A 540 27.09 28.03 14.22
C GLN A 540 27.28 27.89 15.73
N VAL A 541 28.52 27.73 16.17
CA VAL A 541 28.85 27.67 17.59
C VAL A 541 29.15 29.09 18.08
N PRO A 542 28.42 29.60 19.08
CA PRO A 542 28.59 30.98 19.56
C PRO A 542 29.95 31.15 20.25
N ASN A 543 30.54 32.34 20.16
CA ASN A 543 31.77 32.70 20.86
C ASN A 543 31.45 33.61 22.06
N PRO A 544 31.95 33.34 23.29
CA PRO A 544 32.73 32.17 23.72
C PRO A 544 31.87 30.91 23.91
N PHE A 545 32.39 29.75 23.49
CA PHE A 545 31.81 28.44 23.79
C PHE A 545 32.69 27.72 24.81
N ASN A 546 32.21 27.60 26.04
CA ASN A 546 32.84 26.79 27.07
C ASN A 546 31.94 25.60 27.40
N GLY A 547 31.99 24.58 26.56
CA GLY A 547 31.12 23.41 26.66
C GLY A 547 31.48 22.30 25.68
N SER A 548 30.60 21.30 25.59
CA SER A 548 30.68 20.23 24.61
C SER A 548 29.39 20.17 23.79
N ILE A 549 29.54 19.90 22.49
CA ILE A 549 28.42 19.56 21.61
C ILE A 549 28.37 18.05 21.54
N MET A 550 27.26 17.48 21.97
CA MET A 550 26.98 16.06 21.85
C MET A 550 25.96 15.86 20.73
N VAL A 551 26.35 15.14 19.69
CA VAL A 551 25.43 14.69 18.64
C VAL A 551 25.21 13.20 18.80
N ASN A 552 23.95 12.82 19.02
CA ASN A 552 23.56 11.43 19.15
C ASN A 552 22.77 11.01 17.91
N LEU A 553 23.28 10.04 17.16
CA LEU A 553 22.48 9.33 16.17
C LEU A 553 21.88 8.11 16.84
N MET A 554 20.56 8.09 16.92
CA MET A 554 19.84 7.06 17.64
C MET A 554 18.99 6.25 16.65
N HIS A 555 19.13 4.92 16.72
CA HIS A 555 18.16 4.02 16.10
C HIS A 555 17.03 3.89 17.11
N ARG A 556 15.83 4.35 16.76
CA ARG A 556 14.70 4.40 17.69
C ARG A 556 14.95 5.43 18.81
N ALA A 557 14.79 5.06 20.09
CA ALA A 557 14.22 5.96 21.08
C ALA A 557 15.17 6.76 22.02
N LEU A 558 15.23 8.11 21.82
CA LEU A 558 15.78 9.26 22.60
C LEU A 558 15.77 9.34 24.15
N THR A 559 15.20 8.43 24.95
CA THR A 559 15.35 8.55 26.44
C THR A 559 15.32 7.24 27.22
N ALA A 560 15.36 6.09 26.53
CA ALA A 560 15.58 4.80 27.18
C ALA A 560 16.91 4.20 26.70
N ILE A 561 17.99 4.94 26.94
CA ILE A 561 19.39 4.56 26.65
C ILE A 561 19.77 3.21 27.31
N ARG A 562 18.99 2.74 28.29
CA ARG A 562 19.20 1.43 28.92
C ARG A 562 18.15 0.36 28.61
N ASN A 563 17.02 0.68 27.97
CA ASN A 563 15.91 -0.28 27.85
C ASN A 563 15.26 -0.40 26.45
N VAL A 564 15.39 0.59 25.55
CA VAL A 564 14.60 0.57 24.27
C VAL A 564 15.32 1.19 23.06
N GLY A 565 16.30 2.09 23.26
CA GLY A 565 17.06 2.69 22.16
C GLY A 565 18.47 2.14 22.07
N GLU A 566 18.94 1.83 20.86
CA GLU A 566 20.35 1.63 20.59
C GLU A 566 20.94 2.98 20.16
N ILE A 567 21.89 3.49 20.95
CA ILE A 567 22.74 4.58 20.48
C ILE A 567 23.63 3.97 19.40
N ILE A 568 23.37 4.31 18.15
CA ILE A 568 24.20 3.86 17.02
C ILE A 568 25.54 4.59 17.11
N TYR A 569 25.50 5.88 17.46
CA TYR A 569 26.68 6.73 17.44
C TYR A 569 26.55 7.92 18.39
N VAL A 570 27.63 8.26 19.08
CA VAL A 570 27.79 9.52 19.81
C VAL A 570 29.01 10.25 19.29
N LEU A 571 28.83 11.49 18.83
CA LEU A 571 29.92 12.42 18.60
C LEU A 571 30.03 13.37 19.78
N TYR A 572 31.25 13.49 20.33
CA TYR A 572 31.58 14.56 21.27
C TYR A 572 32.53 15.54 20.59
N ILE A 573 32.12 16.80 20.51
CA ILE A 573 32.98 17.91 20.09
C ILE A 573 33.19 18.80 21.32
N SER A 574 34.41 18.82 21.85
CA SER A 574 34.81 19.74 22.91
C SER A 574 35.80 20.76 22.34
N SER A 575 35.67 22.01 22.78
CA SER A 575 36.66 23.05 22.52
C SER A 575 37.15 23.57 23.86
N ARG A 576 38.47 23.66 24.04
CA ARG A 576 39.08 24.43 25.13
C ARG A 576 39.51 25.76 24.54
N HIS A 577 38.88 26.84 25.00
CA HIS A 577 39.22 28.24 24.70
C HIS A 577 39.66 28.52 23.25
N SER A 578 38.67 28.70 22.37
CA SER A 578 38.89 29.41 21.10
C SER A 578 38.59 30.89 21.33
N GLU A 579 39.62 31.71 21.62
CA GLU A 579 39.41 33.12 21.96
C GLU A 579 39.01 34.01 20.77
N ASN A 580 39.08 33.58 19.51
CA ASN A 580 38.74 34.46 18.39
C ASN A 580 37.99 33.74 17.26
N ASN A 581 36.70 34.08 17.15
CA ASN A 581 35.72 33.81 16.08
C ASN A 581 34.72 32.65 16.32
N ALA A 582 33.44 32.93 16.01
CA ALA A 582 32.43 31.89 15.84
C ALA A 582 32.84 30.97 14.68
N PHE A 583 32.67 29.66 14.84
CA PHE A 583 33.03 28.69 13.81
C PHE A 583 31.82 27.86 13.39
N ASN A 584 31.81 27.50 12.10
CA ASN A 584 30.80 26.62 11.54
C ASN A 584 31.23 25.17 11.74
N VAL A 585 30.34 24.37 12.29
CA VAL A 585 30.54 22.92 12.41
C VAL A 585 29.65 22.24 11.37
N SER A 586 30.25 21.37 10.55
CA SER A 586 29.52 20.44 9.67
C SER A 586 29.94 19.03 10.04
N ILE A 587 29.00 18.25 10.55
CA ILE A 587 29.22 16.83 10.85
C ILE A 587 28.55 16.03 9.74
N LEU A 588 29.33 15.17 9.08
CA LEU A 588 28.86 14.25 8.05
C LEU A 588 28.84 12.83 8.64
N PHE A 589 27.65 12.22 8.67
CA PHE A 589 27.51 10.79 8.92
C PHE A 589 27.29 10.09 7.59
N ASN A 590 28.19 9.19 7.23
CA ASN A 590 27.96 8.23 6.14
C ASN A 590 27.40 6.95 6.75
N ILE A 591 26.24 6.51 6.28
CA ILE A 591 25.62 5.27 6.74
C ILE A 591 26.22 4.10 5.98
N TYR A 592 26.89 3.21 6.69
CA TYR A 592 27.40 1.92 6.18
C TYR A 592 26.65 0.80 6.93
N ASN A 593 26.21 -0.23 6.21
CA ASN A 593 25.48 -1.37 6.79
C ASN A 593 26.41 -2.42 7.39
#